data_AF-A0A924BDB2-F1
#
_entry.id   AF-A0A924BDB2-F1
#
_cell.length_a   1.000
_cell.length_b   1.000
_cell.length_c   1.000
_cell.angle_alpha   90.00
_cell.angle_beta   90.00
_cell.angle_gamma   90.00
#
_symmetry.space_group_name_H-M   'P 1'
#
loop_
_entity.id
_entity.type
_entity.pdbx_description
1 polymer ?
#
loop_
_entity_poly.entity_id
_entity_poly.type
_entity_poly.pdbx_seq_one_letter_code
_entity_poly.pdbx_strand_id
1 'polypeptide(L)'
;MESYLLDWANLLLRWAHVITAIAWIGSSFYFVFLDSSLTPPVDEDLRRQGVCGELWAVHGGDFYHPVKFAVRPPQLPGHLHWFYWEAYATWLTGFALFTVSYLWNASSYLIDKRLMDWSPGAAIGVALSFLAVFWLLYDAICRVFGHRKNGNAIVGALVLVLVCIASWLACHWFAGRGAFLLVGAMIATAMSANVLFWIIPGQRKV
;
A
#
# COMPACT_ATOMS: atom_id res chain seq x y z
N MET A 1 7.66 17.56 31.56
CA MET A 1 8.45 17.89 30.36
C MET A 1 8.48 16.72 29.39
N GLU A 2 8.76 15.49 29.86
CA GLU A 2 8.74 14.28 29.03
C GLU A 2 7.37 13.98 28.40
N SER A 3 6.27 14.07 29.16
CA SER A 3 4.90 13.91 28.63
C SER A 3 4.58 14.92 27.52
N TYR A 4 4.99 16.18 27.70
CA TYR A 4 4.78 17.25 26.72
C TYR A 4 5.53 16.98 25.40
N LEU A 5 6.76 16.46 25.48
CA LEU A 5 7.52 16.07 24.29
C LEU A 5 6.88 14.89 23.56
N LEU A 6 6.34 13.92 24.30
CA LEU A 6 5.61 12.79 23.72
C LEU A 6 4.32 13.22 23.04
N ASP A 7 3.58 14.18 23.60
CA ASP A 7 2.37 14.73 22.99
C ASP A 7 2.69 15.44 21.66
N TRP A 8 3.75 16.25 21.63
CA TRP A 8 4.24 16.88 20.40
C TRP A 8 4.72 15.86 19.38
N ALA A 9 5.48 14.85 19.80
CA ALA A 9 5.92 13.79 18.91
C ALA A 9 4.72 13.02 18.31
N ASN A 10 3.68 12.77 19.12
CA ASN A 10 2.44 12.14 18.64
C ASN A 10 1.73 13.01 17.60
N LEU A 11 1.62 14.32 17.85
CA LEU A 11 1.02 15.27 16.93
C LEU A 11 1.80 15.34 15.60
N LEU A 12 3.13 15.49 15.68
CA LEU A 12 4.00 15.52 14.50
C LEU A 12 3.90 14.24 13.69
N LEU A 13 3.86 13.08 14.36
CA LEU A 13 3.74 11.78 13.69
C LEU A 13 2.39 11.64 12.98
N ARG A 14 1.29 12.13 13.58
CA ARG A 14 -0.04 12.15 12.94
C ARG A 14 -0.03 13.01 11.68
N TRP A 15 0.52 14.22 11.77
CA TRP A 15 0.61 15.10 10.62
C TRP A 15 1.52 14.54 9.52
N ALA A 16 2.66 13.95 9.89
CA ALA A 16 3.53 13.27 8.95
C ALA A 16 2.79 12.14 8.22
N HIS A 17 1.99 11.34 8.94
CA HIS A 17 1.18 10.29 8.32
C HIS A 17 0.12 10.84 7.37
N VAL A 18 -0.62 11.88 7.77
CA VAL A 18 -1.63 12.52 6.92
C VAL A 18 -1.00 13.08 5.64
N ILE A 19 0.12 13.78 5.76
CA ILE A 19 0.82 14.38 4.61
C ILE A 19 1.32 13.30 3.65
N THR A 20 1.97 12.26 4.17
CA THR A 20 2.48 11.16 3.34
C THR A 20 1.35 10.37 2.67
N ALA A 21 0.24 10.12 3.40
CA ALA A 21 -0.94 9.47 2.84
C ALA A 21 -1.58 10.30 1.71
N ILE A 22 -1.69 11.62 1.86
CA ILE A 22 -2.18 12.51 0.80
C ILE A 22 -1.27 12.44 -0.43
N ALA A 23 0.06 12.51 -0.25
CA ALA A 23 1.01 12.40 -1.35
C ALA A 23 0.91 11.06 -2.08
N TRP A 24 0.75 9.96 -1.33
CA TRP A 24 0.62 8.62 -1.89
C TRP A 24 -0.70 8.40 -2.63
N ILE A 25 -1.83 8.85 -2.06
CA ILE A 25 -3.14 8.76 -2.71
C ILE A 25 -3.18 9.67 -3.95
N GLY A 26 -2.64 10.88 -3.86
CA GLY A 26 -2.57 11.83 -4.97
C GLY A 26 -1.77 11.31 -6.15
N SER A 27 -0.56 10.76 -5.89
CA SER A 27 0.25 10.11 -6.94
C SER A 27 -0.47 8.91 -7.53
N SER A 28 -1.15 8.10 -6.72
CA SER A 28 -1.93 6.95 -7.21
C SER A 28 -3.04 7.37 -8.16
N PHE A 29 -3.83 8.40 -7.82
CA PHE A 29 -4.88 8.91 -8.71
C PHE A 29 -4.31 9.49 -10.00
N TYR A 30 -3.19 10.21 -9.92
CA TYR A 30 -2.51 10.73 -11.10
C TYR A 30 -2.10 9.60 -12.05
N PHE A 31 -1.48 8.53 -11.53
CA PHE A 31 -1.05 7.40 -12.37
C PHE A 31 -2.22 6.60 -12.94
N VAL A 32 -3.32 6.44 -12.19
CA VAL A 32 -4.55 5.81 -12.71
C VAL A 32 -5.14 6.63 -13.86
N PHE A 33 -5.21 7.96 -13.70
CA PHE A 33 -5.63 8.86 -14.77
C PHE A 33 -4.72 8.76 -15.98
N LEU A 34 -3.39 8.84 -15.77
CA LEU A 34 -2.40 8.77 -16.83
C LEU A 34 -2.56 7.47 -17.62
N ASP A 35 -2.51 6.31 -16.95
CA ASP A 35 -2.59 5.00 -17.59
C ASP A 35 -3.92 4.77 -18.33
N SER A 36 -5.02 5.33 -17.83
CA SER A 36 -6.34 5.22 -18.47
C SER A 36 -6.53 6.17 -19.66
N SER A 37 -5.70 7.21 -19.76
CA SER A 37 -5.82 8.26 -20.79
C SER A 37 -4.77 8.15 -21.90
N LEU A 38 -3.85 7.18 -21.84
CA LEU A 38 -2.86 6.97 -22.88
C LEU A 38 -3.53 6.57 -24.20
N THR A 39 -3.10 7.21 -25.28
CA THR A 39 -3.47 6.84 -26.65
C THR A 39 -2.27 6.21 -27.37
N PRO A 40 -2.48 5.37 -28.39
CA PRO A 40 -1.37 4.87 -29.21
C PRO A 40 -0.56 6.03 -29.81
N PRO A 41 0.78 5.94 -29.83
CA PRO A 41 1.62 7.02 -30.33
C PRO A 41 1.40 7.26 -31.82
N VAL A 42 1.23 8.53 -32.20
CA VAL A 42 1.05 8.94 -33.60
C VAL A 42 2.39 9.07 -34.32
N ASP A 43 3.44 9.50 -33.60
CA ASP A 43 4.79 9.67 -34.13
C ASP A 43 5.45 8.32 -34.46
N GLU A 44 5.94 8.17 -35.70
CA GLU A 44 6.62 6.95 -36.15
C GLU A 44 7.91 6.67 -35.38
N ASP A 45 8.67 7.69 -34.99
CA ASP A 45 9.93 7.51 -34.29
C ASP A 45 9.70 7.03 -32.85
N LEU A 46 8.65 7.51 -32.18
CA LEU A 46 8.24 6.99 -30.87
C LEU A 46 7.80 5.53 -30.96
N ARG A 47 7.07 5.16 -32.01
CA ARG A 47 6.71 3.76 -32.28
C ARG A 47 7.94 2.89 -32.50
N ARG A 48 8.92 3.36 -33.28
CA ARG A 48 10.20 2.66 -33.52
C ARG A 48 11.01 2.49 -32.23
N GLN A 49 10.93 3.43 -31.31
CA GLN A 49 11.58 3.35 -29.99
C GLN A 49 10.86 2.42 -28.99
N GLY A 50 9.68 1.89 -29.35
CA GLY A 50 8.92 0.95 -28.51
C GLY A 50 7.96 1.62 -27.51
N VAL A 51 7.59 2.87 -27.74
CA VAL A 51 6.51 3.54 -26.98
C VAL A 51 5.19 2.82 -27.27
N CYS A 52 4.46 2.47 -26.20
CA CYS A 52 3.17 1.79 -26.29
C CYS A 52 1.97 2.72 -26.02
N GLY A 53 2.22 3.91 -25.48
CA GLY A 53 1.18 4.92 -25.26
C GLY A 53 1.78 6.29 -25.01
N GLU A 54 1.07 7.33 -25.42
CA GLU A 54 1.41 8.73 -25.16
C GLU A 54 0.20 9.49 -24.61
N LEU A 55 0.49 10.55 -23.85
CA LEU A 55 -0.50 11.52 -23.39
C LEU A 55 0.04 12.92 -23.66
N TRP A 56 -0.81 13.83 -24.11
CA TRP A 56 -0.54 15.27 -24.08
C TRP A 56 -1.40 15.91 -23.01
N ALA A 57 -0.77 16.65 -22.11
CA ALA A 57 -1.43 17.32 -21.00
C ALA A 57 -0.95 18.76 -20.85
N VAL A 58 -1.79 19.63 -20.31
CA VAL A 58 -1.43 21.01 -19.97
C VAL A 58 -1.65 21.25 -18.48
N HIS A 59 -0.68 21.86 -17.81
CA HIS A 59 -0.81 22.26 -16.40
C HIS A 59 0.07 23.48 -16.12
N GLY A 60 -0.45 24.46 -15.38
CA GLY A 60 0.30 25.69 -15.07
C GLY A 60 0.66 26.56 -16.27
N GLY A 61 0.09 26.29 -17.46
CA GLY A 61 0.42 26.96 -18.72
C GLY A 61 1.44 26.23 -19.59
N ASP A 62 2.08 25.18 -19.07
CA ASP A 62 3.06 24.36 -19.78
C ASP A 62 2.44 23.07 -20.34
N PHE A 63 3.03 22.58 -21.43
CA PHE A 63 2.62 21.33 -22.08
C PHE A 63 3.55 20.19 -21.68
N TYR A 64 2.96 19.05 -21.33
CA TYR A 64 3.63 17.82 -20.94
C TYR A 64 3.30 16.72 -21.94
N HIS A 65 4.31 15.94 -22.31
CA HIS A 65 4.17 14.77 -23.19
C HIS A 65 4.71 13.50 -22.52
N PRO A 66 3.97 12.91 -21.55
CA PRO A 66 4.35 11.62 -21.00
C PRO A 66 4.24 10.51 -22.05
N VAL A 67 5.30 9.71 -22.18
CA VAL A 67 5.33 8.51 -23.01
C VAL A 67 5.55 7.28 -22.13
N LYS A 68 4.82 6.20 -22.42
CA LYS A 68 4.94 4.91 -21.72
C LYS A 68 5.63 3.90 -22.60
N PHE A 69 6.67 3.27 -22.07
CA PHE A 69 7.30 2.11 -22.68
C PHE A 69 6.76 0.84 -22.02
N ALA A 70 6.41 -0.17 -22.83
CA ALA A 70 5.96 -1.47 -22.31
C ALA A 70 7.12 -2.30 -21.76
N VAL A 71 8.33 -2.03 -22.25
CA VAL A 71 9.59 -2.66 -21.85
C VAL A 71 10.63 -1.58 -21.56
N ARG A 72 11.84 -1.98 -21.16
CA ARG A 72 12.93 -1.05 -20.92
C ARG A 72 13.16 -0.13 -22.15
N PRO A 73 13.24 1.20 -21.95
CA PRO A 73 13.50 2.14 -23.05
C PRO A 73 14.91 1.94 -23.63
N PRO A 74 15.17 2.38 -24.87
CA PRO A 74 16.47 2.23 -25.53
C PRO A 74 17.62 2.83 -24.70
N GLN A 75 17.36 3.94 -24.01
CA GLN A 75 18.29 4.57 -23.09
C GLN A 75 17.57 4.93 -21.77
N LEU A 76 18.10 4.45 -20.66
CA LEU A 76 17.65 4.88 -19.33
C LEU A 76 18.38 6.17 -18.94
N PRO A 77 17.67 7.24 -18.56
CA PRO A 77 18.31 8.45 -18.08
C PRO A 77 19.04 8.20 -16.77
N GLY A 78 20.14 8.92 -16.53
CA GLY A 78 20.90 8.82 -15.28
C GLY A 78 20.13 9.30 -14.04
N HIS A 79 19.14 10.19 -14.24
CA HIS A 79 18.22 10.64 -13.21
C HIS A 79 16.84 10.03 -13.46
N LEU A 80 16.48 9.02 -12.66
CA LEU A 80 15.15 8.42 -12.66
C LEU A 80 14.47 8.72 -11.33
N HIS A 81 13.33 9.39 -11.39
CA HIS A 81 12.48 9.53 -10.21
C HIS A 81 11.61 8.28 -10.06
N TRP A 82 11.54 7.73 -8.85
CA TRP A 82 10.78 6.52 -8.58
C TRP A 82 9.87 6.73 -7.37
N PHE A 83 8.55 6.68 -7.63
CA PHE A 83 7.45 6.94 -6.70
C PHE A 83 7.18 5.82 -5.69
N TYR A 84 8.22 5.22 -5.09
CA TYR A 84 8.02 4.26 -4.00
C TYR A 84 8.00 4.91 -2.62
N TRP A 85 8.59 6.10 -2.49
CA TRP A 85 8.76 6.75 -1.19
C TRP A 85 7.45 7.19 -0.58
N GLU A 86 6.49 7.63 -1.38
CA GLU A 86 5.17 8.04 -0.92
C GLU A 86 4.46 6.87 -0.23
N ALA A 87 4.50 5.69 -0.84
CA ALA A 87 3.92 4.47 -0.27
C ALA A 87 4.67 4.02 0.99
N TYR A 88 6.01 3.97 0.96
CA TYR A 88 6.79 3.54 2.12
C TYR A 88 6.73 4.52 3.29
N ALA A 89 6.76 5.82 3.03
CA ALA A 89 6.64 6.84 4.08
C ALA A 89 5.25 6.78 4.72
N THR A 90 4.19 6.56 3.93
CA THR A 90 2.84 6.34 4.45
C THR A 90 2.78 5.10 5.34
N TRP A 91 3.36 3.99 4.89
CA TRP A 91 3.38 2.75 5.68
C TRP A 91 4.20 2.90 6.97
N LEU A 92 5.41 3.47 6.90
CA LEU A 92 6.27 3.69 8.07
C LEU A 92 5.61 4.57 9.12
N THR A 93 5.05 5.71 8.70
CA THR A 93 4.37 6.63 9.61
C THR A 93 3.08 6.02 10.17
N GLY A 94 2.33 5.27 9.36
CA GLY A 94 1.12 4.57 9.79
C GLY A 94 1.40 3.44 10.77
N PHE A 95 2.44 2.65 10.52
CA PHE A 95 2.89 1.58 11.41
C PHE A 95 3.44 2.14 12.73
N ALA A 96 4.15 3.26 12.67
CA ALA A 96 4.59 3.98 13.87
C ALA A 96 3.39 4.47 14.70
N LEU A 97 2.36 5.06 14.06
CA LEU A 97 1.13 5.46 14.74
C LEU A 97 0.39 4.28 15.35
N PHE A 98 0.29 3.17 14.63
CA PHE A 98 -0.31 1.93 15.12
C PHE A 98 0.46 1.41 16.35
N THR A 99 1.78 1.41 16.30
CA THR A 99 2.63 0.98 17.41
C THR A 99 2.44 1.85 18.65
N VAL A 100 2.58 3.17 18.50
CA VAL A 100 2.50 4.10 19.63
C VAL A 100 1.07 4.22 20.19
N SER A 101 0.06 4.21 19.33
CA SER A 101 -1.33 4.45 19.75
C SER A 101 -2.07 3.19 20.18
N TYR A 102 -1.78 2.04 19.56
CA TYR A 102 -2.53 0.80 19.79
C TYR A 102 -1.71 -0.30 20.46
N LEU A 103 -0.43 -0.48 20.11
CA LEU A 103 0.37 -1.54 20.72
C LEU A 103 0.88 -1.12 22.11
N TRP A 104 1.35 0.11 22.29
CA TRP A 104 1.87 0.59 23.57
C TRP A 104 0.81 0.62 24.69
N ASN A 105 -0.45 0.89 24.34
CA ASN A 105 -1.58 0.89 25.28
C ASN A 105 -2.67 -0.12 24.85
N ALA A 106 -2.24 -1.34 24.54
CA ALA A 106 -3.09 -2.42 24.03
C ALA A 106 -4.28 -2.76 24.94
N SER A 107 -4.10 -2.72 26.27
CA SER A 107 -5.17 -2.95 27.24
C SER A 107 -6.36 -2.01 27.05
N SER A 108 -6.09 -0.78 26.62
CA SER A 108 -7.13 0.21 26.39
C SER A 108 -7.65 0.12 24.96
N TYR A 109 -6.77 0.14 23.97
CA TYR A 109 -7.16 0.38 22.58
C TYR A 109 -7.40 -0.87 21.74
N LEU A 110 -6.79 -1.99 22.09
CA LEU A 110 -6.77 -3.21 21.29
C LEU A 110 -7.69 -4.31 21.89
N ILE A 111 -7.71 -4.44 23.22
CA ILE A 111 -8.42 -5.49 23.95
C ILE A 111 -9.85 -5.05 24.31
N ASP A 112 -10.82 -5.91 24.04
CA ASP A 112 -12.15 -5.88 24.66
C ASP A 112 -12.39 -7.21 25.37
N LYS A 113 -12.43 -7.17 26.71
CA LYS A 113 -12.60 -8.36 27.55
C LYS A 113 -13.91 -9.10 27.35
N ARG A 114 -14.93 -8.45 26.77
CA ARG A 114 -16.20 -9.10 26.42
C ARG A 114 -16.07 -10.03 25.22
N LEU A 115 -15.09 -9.75 24.36
CA LEU A 115 -14.76 -10.55 23.18
C LEU A 115 -13.68 -11.57 23.53
N MET A 116 -12.51 -11.09 23.98
CA MET A 116 -11.35 -11.90 24.33
C MET A 116 -10.60 -11.28 25.52
N ASP A 117 -10.39 -12.03 26.60
CA ASP A 117 -9.60 -11.58 27.77
C ASP A 117 -8.12 -11.94 27.60
N TRP A 118 -7.47 -11.29 26.63
CA TRP A 118 -6.05 -11.49 26.36
C TRP A 118 -5.16 -10.72 27.32
N SER A 119 -3.96 -11.27 27.56
CA SER A 119 -2.86 -10.44 28.05
C SER A 119 -2.44 -9.41 26.98
N PRO A 120 -1.90 -8.24 27.36
CA PRO A 120 -1.45 -7.23 26.40
C PRO A 120 -0.44 -7.79 25.38
N GLY A 121 0.51 -8.61 25.84
CA GLY A 121 1.49 -9.24 24.96
C GLY A 121 0.85 -10.20 23.94
N ALA A 122 -0.14 -10.98 24.36
CA ALA A 122 -0.86 -11.88 23.45
C ALA A 122 -1.64 -11.08 22.39
N ALA A 123 -2.34 -10.02 22.79
CA ALA A 123 -3.07 -9.16 21.86
C ALA A 123 -2.16 -8.52 20.81
N ILE A 124 -0.99 -8.01 21.23
CA ILE A 124 0.03 -7.46 20.33
C ILE A 124 0.56 -8.54 19.38
N GLY A 125 0.89 -9.72 19.90
CA GLY A 125 1.40 -10.83 19.10
C GLY A 125 0.40 -11.28 18.02
N VAL A 126 -0.87 -11.41 18.38
CA VAL A 126 -1.94 -11.75 17.43
C VAL A 126 -2.14 -10.64 16.41
N ALA A 127 -2.14 -9.36 16.82
CA ALA A 127 -2.26 -8.22 15.92
C ALA A 127 -1.14 -8.18 14.86
N LEU A 128 0.12 -8.38 15.26
CA LEU A 128 1.25 -8.39 14.32
C LEU A 128 1.21 -9.63 13.41
N SER A 129 0.87 -10.79 13.98
CA SER A 129 0.71 -12.04 13.21
C SER A 129 -0.42 -11.91 12.19
N PHE A 130 -1.49 -11.21 12.52
CA PHE A 130 -2.62 -10.96 11.63
C PHE A 130 -2.18 -10.24 10.33
N LEU A 131 -1.30 -9.23 10.45
CA LEU A 131 -0.74 -8.53 9.27
C LEU A 131 0.11 -9.47 8.40
N ALA A 132 1.01 -10.23 9.05
CA ALA A 132 1.95 -11.11 8.36
C ALA A 132 1.24 -12.30 7.68
N VAL A 133 0.33 -12.97 8.40
CA VAL A 133 -0.43 -14.12 7.91
C VAL A 133 -1.32 -13.70 6.74
N PHE A 134 -1.97 -12.54 6.81
CA PHE A 134 -2.76 -12.05 5.68
C PHE A 134 -1.90 -11.88 4.43
N TRP A 135 -0.72 -11.25 4.53
CA TRP A 135 0.15 -11.08 3.36
C TRP A 135 0.61 -12.43 2.80
N LEU A 136 0.96 -13.41 3.64
CA LEU A 136 1.35 -14.74 3.19
C LEU A 136 0.22 -15.47 2.46
N LEU A 137 -1.01 -15.39 2.97
CA LEU A 137 -2.18 -15.97 2.33
C LEU A 137 -2.51 -15.26 1.01
N TYR A 138 -2.45 -13.93 1.00
CA TYR A 138 -2.60 -13.12 -0.20
C TYR A 138 -1.56 -13.50 -1.27
N ASP A 139 -0.28 -13.58 -0.89
CA ASP A 139 0.82 -13.94 -1.78
C ASP A 139 0.61 -15.35 -2.38
N ALA A 140 0.23 -16.30 -1.54
CA ALA A 140 -0.07 -17.67 -1.97
C ALA A 140 -1.23 -17.70 -2.97
N ILE A 141 -2.32 -16.96 -2.73
CA ILE A 141 -3.45 -16.85 -3.66
C ILE A 141 -2.97 -16.30 -5.02
N CYS A 142 -2.24 -15.18 -4.99
CA CYS A 142 -1.73 -14.54 -6.21
C CYS A 142 -0.83 -15.48 -7.02
N ARG A 143 0.06 -16.22 -6.37
CA ARG A 143 1.00 -17.13 -7.04
C ARG A 143 0.32 -18.37 -7.61
N VAL A 144 -0.63 -18.96 -6.87
CA VAL A 144 -1.31 -20.21 -7.26
C VAL A 144 -2.36 -19.99 -8.34
N PHE A 145 -3.06 -18.85 -8.29
CA PHE A 145 -4.23 -18.58 -9.15
C PHE A 145 -4.00 -17.49 -10.19
N GLY A 146 -3.04 -16.58 -10.00
CA GLY A 146 -2.84 -15.41 -10.87
C GLY A 146 -2.53 -15.75 -12.33
N HIS A 147 -1.82 -16.85 -12.57
CA HIS A 147 -1.44 -17.29 -13.94
C HIS A 147 -2.49 -18.21 -14.61
N ARG A 148 -3.62 -18.49 -13.95
CA ARG A 148 -4.67 -19.35 -14.52
C ARG A 148 -5.53 -18.57 -15.52
N LYS A 149 -6.29 -19.30 -16.35
CA LYS A 149 -7.36 -18.70 -17.15
C LYS A 149 -8.34 -17.98 -16.21
N ASN A 150 -8.64 -16.72 -16.48
CA ASN A 150 -9.41 -15.82 -15.61
C ASN A 150 -8.77 -15.56 -14.23
N GLY A 151 -7.44 -15.67 -14.12
CA GLY A 151 -6.69 -15.52 -12.87
C GLY A 151 -7.02 -14.25 -12.09
N ASN A 152 -7.12 -13.09 -12.77
CA ASN A 152 -7.46 -11.82 -12.13
C ASN A 152 -8.82 -11.86 -11.40
N ALA A 153 -9.85 -12.45 -12.01
CA ALA A 153 -11.17 -12.56 -11.40
C ALA A 153 -11.16 -13.54 -10.22
N ILE A 154 -10.45 -14.66 -10.35
CA ILE A 154 -10.31 -15.67 -9.30
C ILE A 154 -9.57 -15.08 -8.10
N VAL A 155 -8.42 -14.45 -8.33
CA VAL A 155 -7.64 -13.77 -7.27
C VAL A 155 -8.48 -12.69 -6.61
N GLY A 156 -9.18 -11.85 -7.38
CA GLY A 156 -10.06 -10.82 -6.85
C GLY A 156 -11.15 -11.39 -5.92
N ALA A 157 -11.83 -12.45 -6.34
CA ALA A 157 -12.86 -13.11 -5.53
C ALA A 157 -12.28 -13.76 -4.25
N LEU A 158 -11.15 -14.47 -4.36
CA LEU A 158 -10.51 -15.13 -3.22
C LEU A 158 -9.97 -14.12 -2.21
N VAL A 159 -9.34 -13.04 -2.67
CA VAL A 159 -8.84 -11.96 -1.81
C VAL A 159 -10.00 -11.22 -1.15
N LEU A 160 -11.12 -10.99 -1.85
CA LEU A 160 -12.32 -10.42 -1.24
C LEU A 160 -12.83 -11.29 -0.08
N VAL A 161 -12.97 -12.60 -0.31
CA VAL A 161 -13.36 -13.55 0.75
C VAL A 161 -12.37 -13.54 1.91
N LEU A 162 -11.06 -13.53 1.61
CA LEU A 162 -10.02 -13.44 2.64
C LEU A 162 -10.13 -12.17 3.48
N VAL A 163 -10.37 -11.01 2.86
CA VAL A 163 -10.59 -9.73 3.56
C VAL A 163 -11.86 -9.78 4.41
N CYS A 164 -12.96 -10.36 3.91
CA CYS A 164 -14.18 -10.55 4.69
C CYS A 164 -13.95 -11.43 5.93
N ILE A 165 -13.25 -12.56 5.78
CA ILE A 165 -12.89 -13.45 6.90
C ILE A 165 -11.99 -12.72 7.89
N ALA A 166 -10.95 -12.05 7.41
CA ALA A 166 -10.03 -11.30 8.25
C ALA A 166 -10.76 -10.19 9.04
N SER A 167 -11.67 -9.47 8.39
CA SER A 167 -12.48 -8.42 9.01
C SER A 167 -13.45 -8.98 10.05
N TRP A 168 -14.08 -10.11 9.76
CA TRP A 168 -14.93 -10.83 10.71
C TRP A 168 -14.14 -11.27 11.93
N LEU A 169 -12.96 -11.89 11.74
CA LEU A 169 -12.07 -12.30 12.83
C LEU A 169 -11.64 -11.08 13.66
N ALA A 170 -11.25 -9.99 13.01
CA ALA A 170 -10.83 -8.77 13.69
C ALA A 170 -11.93 -8.23 14.63
N CYS A 171 -13.18 -8.23 14.19
CA CYS A 171 -14.33 -7.82 15.00
C CYS A 171 -14.66 -8.77 16.16
N HIS A 172 -14.27 -10.05 16.08
CA HIS A 172 -14.48 -11.03 17.16
C HIS A 172 -13.31 -11.09 18.14
N TRP A 173 -12.15 -10.57 17.76
CA TRP A 173 -10.92 -10.68 18.54
C TRP A 173 -10.49 -9.38 19.19
N PHE A 174 -10.77 -8.24 18.56
CA PHE A 174 -10.28 -6.94 18.98
C PHE A 174 -11.43 -5.97 19.26
N ALA A 175 -11.17 -4.98 20.11
CA ALA A 175 -12.09 -3.85 20.29
C ALA A 175 -12.43 -3.21 18.93
N GLY A 176 -13.68 -2.80 18.69
CA GLY A 176 -14.14 -2.35 17.36
C GLY A 176 -13.27 -1.26 16.72
N ARG A 177 -12.75 -0.31 17.51
CA ARG A 177 -11.78 0.71 17.05
C ARG A 177 -10.45 0.11 16.58
N GLY A 178 -9.95 -0.89 17.30
CA GLY A 178 -8.73 -1.63 16.95
C GLY A 178 -8.94 -2.52 15.74
N ALA A 179 -10.09 -3.18 15.63
CA ALA A 179 -10.45 -4.02 14.49
C ALA A 179 -10.43 -3.22 13.17
N PHE A 180 -11.08 -2.04 13.14
CA PHE A 180 -11.11 -1.18 11.96
C PHE A 180 -9.69 -0.78 11.49
N LEU A 181 -8.85 -0.36 12.44
CA LEU A 181 -7.48 0.04 12.14
C LEU A 181 -6.59 -1.14 11.73
N LEU A 182 -6.77 -2.31 12.35
CA LEU A 182 -6.04 -3.53 11.99
C LEU A 182 -6.32 -3.94 10.55
N VAL A 183 -7.57 -3.87 10.10
CA VAL A 183 -7.93 -4.20 8.71
C VAL A 183 -7.27 -3.22 7.74
N GLY A 184 -7.27 -1.91 8.05
CA GLY A 184 -6.56 -0.92 7.24
C GLY A 184 -5.04 -1.16 7.21
N ALA A 185 -4.42 -1.39 8.37
CA ALA A 185 -2.99 -1.68 8.49
C ALA A 185 -2.60 -2.98 7.77
N MET A 186 -3.47 -3.99 7.78
CA MET A 186 -3.30 -5.27 7.10
C MET A 186 -3.21 -5.08 5.58
N ILE A 187 -4.14 -4.33 5.00
CA ILE A 187 -4.15 -4.06 3.55
C ILE A 187 -2.93 -3.23 3.15
N ALA A 188 -2.62 -2.17 3.92
CA ALA A 188 -1.44 -1.35 3.68
C ALA A 188 -0.13 -2.15 3.76
N THR A 189 -0.03 -3.06 4.74
CA THR A 189 1.14 -3.95 4.89
C THR A 189 1.28 -4.89 3.71
N ALA A 190 0.18 -5.48 3.23
CA ALA A 190 0.22 -6.37 2.09
C ALA A 190 0.71 -5.65 0.82
N MET A 191 0.25 -4.42 0.60
CA MET A 191 0.73 -3.59 -0.51
C MET A 191 2.23 -3.27 -0.40
N SER A 192 2.68 -2.74 0.74
CA SER A 192 4.11 -2.39 0.93
C SER A 192 5.02 -3.61 0.83
N ALA A 193 4.59 -4.76 1.33
CA ALA A 193 5.31 -6.01 1.18
C ALA A 193 5.42 -6.43 -0.29
N ASN A 194 4.37 -6.26 -1.10
CA ASN A 194 4.45 -6.55 -2.54
C ASN A 194 5.46 -5.65 -3.26
N VAL A 195 5.58 -4.37 -2.86
CA VAL A 195 6.61 -3.48 -3.43
C VAL A 195 8.01 -4.04 -3.15
N LEU A 196 8.25 -4.46 -1.91
CA LEU A 196 9.55 -4.97 -1.47
C LEU A 196 9.91 -6.33 -2.08
N PHE A 197 8.99 -7.29 -2.07
CA PHE A 197 9.26 -8.68 -2.45
C PHE A 197 9.09 -8.95 -3.95
N TRP A 198 8.22 -8.21 -4.64
CA TRP A 198 7.87 -8.50 -6.04
C TRP A 198 8.22 -7.36 -7.00
N ILE A 199 7.81 -6.12 -6.70
CA ILE A 199 7.95 -5.01 -7.66
C ILE A 199 9.42 -4.60 -7.81
N ILE A 200 10.12 -4.29 -6.72
CA ILE A 200 11.53 -3.87 -6.77
C ILE A 200 12.42 -4.97 -7.38
N PRO A 201 12.34 -6.24 -6.95
CA PRO A 201 13.14 -7.31 -7.56
C PRO A 201 12.77 -7.58 -9.01
N GLY A 202 11.49 -7.41 -9.38
CA GLY A 202 11.03 -7.52 -10.77
C GLY A 202 11.67 -6.47 -11.66
N GLN A 203 11.67 -5.20 -11.24
CA GLN A 203 12.28 -4.09 -11.99
C GLN A 203 13.79 -4.22 -12.15
N ARG A 204 14.49 -4.86 -11.20
CA ARG A 204 15.95 -5.09 -11.31
C ARG A 204 16.33 -6.20 -12.31
N LYS A 205 15.39 -7.06 -12.70
CA LYS A 205 15.63 -8.19 -13.61
C LYS A 205 15.44 -7.83 -15.08
N VAL A 206 14.78 -6.71 -15.37
CA VAL A 206 14.45 -6.19 -16.72
C VAL A 206 15.42 -5.05 -17.07
#